data_AF-A0A293M8C8-F1
#
_entry.id   AF-A0A293M8C8-F1
#
_cell.length_a   1.000
_cell.length_b   1.000
_cell.length_c   1.000
_cell.angle_alpha   90.00
_cell.angle_beta   90.00
_cell.angle_gamma   90.00
#
_symmetry.space_group_name_H-M   'P 1'
#
loop_
_entity.id
_entity.type
_entity.pdbx_description
1 polymer ?
#
loop_
_entity_poly.entity_id
_entity_poly.type
_entity_poly.pdbx_seq_one_letter_code
_entity_poly.pdbx_strand_id
1 'polypeptide(L)'
;MKPLSKVVTVAIGSVSCAAVIFFGSYIYQKRFRKYLRRFRRKTVVVCRSVSDFEKVAVAFYNLCFESKVLGLDCEWVTVEGKRRKVSLLQLAPAPDFCVLLRLCFLESQLIPHSLRSILEDDQIIKVGVGIRDDALKLHQDHNIIVRGCLDLRHVFTQFTELDGIPLGGLQALSLHILAVRLEKSWQVRCSDWEACDLTQKQIKYAAEDALISVEIFHQIVRNRLSLAQFYPYWFDKLKASTLEACRGSLDLPFRNRARLNLSPKKHFGVHDTVSSRKVGVFRSYRIRRTPLYDNCVLQAPDGEPLCTCDYKKAHWYLERGLGTEISEEPLIVRLNFEPANRPILDSQYYIQAKDNACVVCGSKESLLRKNVVPREYRRNFPDVMKHHISHDILLMCVQCHQLSNLSDLDLRYVLAAECDAPFESHDVTKCREDPVLRRIKSAGRALLRSKGKLPADRVMTLEQMLKDHYNRDSLTEEDVLEAAELDTKIYNANFVPHGQKVVDYYKKNGGLISFETKWRQHFLETMKPKYMPALWSVDHHHELLAIKVAKGRGKDTNLDEIGITEETIRKTLEKVDAQWLLDGDVETSDGTDSEDADD
;
A
#
# COMPACT_ATOMS: atom_id res chain seq x y z
N MET A 1 23.76 -74.56 56.21
CA MET A 1 24.74 -73.89 55.31
C MET A 1 24.05 -72.69 54.66
N LYS A 2 24.64 -71.50 54.78
CA LYS A 2 24.45 -70.33 53.88
C LYS A 2 24.95 -70.69 52.45
N PRO A 3 24.59 -69.99 51.34
CA PRO A 3 24.51 -68.52 51.16
C PRO A 3 23.26 -68.02 50.38
N LEU A 4 22.78 -66.76 50.41
CA LEU A 4 23.33 -65.40 50.19
C LEU A 4 23.74 -65.08 48.74
N SER A 5 23.30 -63.90 48.26
CA SER A 5 23.57 -63.17 46.99
C SER A 5 22.49 -63.35 45.90
N LYS A 6 21.87 -62.34 45.27
CA LYS A 6 22.02 -60.87 45.22
C LYS A 6 20.64 -60.24 44.96
N VAL A 7 20.36 -59.13 45.65
CA VAL A 7 19.33 -58.16 45.31
C VAL A 7 19.79 -57.41 44.05
N VAL A 8 18.98 -57.46 42.99
CA VAL A 8 19.00 -56.46 41.91
C VAL A 8 17.65 -55.75 41.97
N THR A 9 17.61 -54.62 42.66
CA THR A 9 16.47 -53.72 42.65
C THR A 9 16.44 -53.03 41.28
N VAL A 10 15.60 -53.54 40.37
CA VAL A 10 15.31 -52.87 39.10
C VAL A 10 14.36 -51.70 39.37
N ALA A 11 14.92 -50.53 39.64
CA ALA A 11 14.19 -49.26 39.60
C ALA A 11 14.02 -48.80 38.13
N ILE A 12 13.10 -49.41 37.37
CA ILE A 12 12.79 -49.02 35.97
C ILE A 12 11.26 -48.81 35.78
N GLY A 13 10.54 -48.39 36.83
CA GLY A 13 9.06 -48.27 36.79
C GLY A 13 8.50 -46.87 36.48
N SER A 14 9.12 -45.80 36.98
CA SER A 14 8.49 -44.47 37.02
C SER A 14 8.91 -43.52 35.88
N VAL A 15 10.17 -43.56 35.46
CA VAL A 15 10.70 -42.70 34.38
C VAL A 15 10.07 -43.05 33.02
N SER A 16 9.85 -44.34 32.76
CA SER A 16 9.26 -44.83 31.50
C SER A 16 7.79 -44.42 31.33
N CYS A 17 6.98 -44.47 32.39
CA CYS A 17 5.57 -44.04 32.32
C CYS A 17 5.45 -42.53 32.10
N ALA A 18 6.24 -41.71 32.80
CA ALA A 18 6.24 -40.27 32.61
C ALA A 18 6.67 -39.87 31.19
N ALA A 19 7.69 -40.52 30.63
CA ALA A 19 8.15 -40.30 29.26
C ALA A 19 7.08 -40.70 28.21
N VAL A 20 6.37 -41.81 28.43
CA VAL A 20 5.27 -42.25 27.55
C VAL A 20 4.08 -41.28 27.60
N ILE A 21 3.70 -40.82 28.78
CA ILE A 21 2.63 -39.82 28.95
C ILE A 21 3.03 -38.49 28.29
N PHE A 22 4.27 -38.05 28.50
CA PHE A 22 4.81 -36.84 27.91
C PHE A 22 4.83 -36.90 26.38
N PHE A 23 5.37 -37.98 25.82
CA PHE A 23 5.44 -38.19 24.38
C PHE A 23 4.04 -38.37 23.77
N GLY A 24 3.15 -39.12 24.42
CA GLY A 24 1.76 -39.29 24.02
C GLY A 24 1.01 -37.95 24.01
N SER A 25 1.20 -37.12 25.03
CA SER A 25 0.63 -35.77 25.11
C SER A 25 1.19 -34.84 24.01
N TYR A 26 2.49 -34.91 23.71
CA TYR A 26 3.10 -34.19 22.59
C TYR A 26 2.47 -34.58 21.25
N ILE A 27 2.37 -35.88 20.96
CA ILE A 27 1.75 -36.38 19.73
C ILE A 27 0.26 -35.99 19.67
N TYR A 28 -0.45 -36.07 20.79
CA TYR A 28 -1.83 -35.62 20.90
C TYR A 28 -1.96 -34.13 20.51
N GLN A 29 -1.14 -33.27 21.09
CA GLN A 29 -1.14 -31.83 20.83
C GLN A 29 -0.81 -31.51 19.38
N LYS A 30 0.17 -32.20 18.80
CA LYS A 30 0.65 -31.93 17.44
C LYS A 30 -0.26 -32.50 16.35
N ARG A 31 -0.74 -33.74 16.50
CA ARG A 31 -1.42 -34.48 15.43
C ARG A 31 -2.91 -34.69 15.65
N PHE A 32 -3.32 -35.05 16.87
CA PHE A 32 -4.69 -35.50 17.13
C PHE A 32 -5.65 -34.39 17.54
N ARG A 33 -5.16 -33.33 18.22
CA ARG A 33 -5.99 -32.24 18.74
C ARG A 33 -6.79 -31.51 17.66
N LYS A 34 -6.26 -31.40 16.43
CA LYS A 34 -6.96 -30.76 15.31
C LYS A 34 -8.26 -31.47 14.89
N TYR A 35 -8.34 -32.79 15.08
CA TYR A 35 -9.54 -33.56 14.74
C TYR A 35 -10.64 -33.38 15.79
N LEU A 36 -10.28 -33.36 17.07
CA LEU A 36 -11.25 -33.17 18.16
C LEU A 36 -11.92 -31.80 18.12
N ARG A 37 -11.22 -30.74 17.68
CA ARG A 37 -11.80 -29.40 17.56
C ARG A 37 -12.92 -29.32 16.52
N ARG A 38 -12.99 -30.25 15.56
CA ARG A 38 -14.10 -30.31 14.59
C ARG A 38 -15.44 -30.62 15.25
N PHE A 39 -15.42 -31.31 16.39
CA PHE A 39 -16.61 -31.68 17.15
C PHE A 39 -17.00 -30.62 18.19
N ARG A 40 -16.21 -29.55 18.35
CA ARG A 40 -16.62 -28.44 19.22
C ARG A 40 -17.81 -27.71 18.63
N ARG A 41 -18.82 -27.47 19.47
CA ARG A 41 -19.95 -26.61 19.12
C ARG A 41 -19.45 -25.19 18.91
N LYS A 42 -19.73 -24.63 17.73
CA LYS A 42 -19.44 -23.24 17.39
C LYS A 42 -20.60 -22.36 17.82
N THR A 43 -20.29 -21.23 18.43
CA THR A 43 -21.24 -20.19 18.79
C THR A 43 -21.11 -19.07 17.77
N VAL A 44 -22.19 -18.79 17.05
CA VAL A 44 -22.26 -17.72 16.05
C VAL A 44 -23.37 -16.77 16.44
N VAL A 45 -23.05 -15.49 16.60
CA VAL A 45 -23.98 -14.45 17.04
C VAL A 45 -24.13 -13.44 15.91
N VAL A 46 -25.35 -13.22 15.45
CA VAL A 46 -25.66 -12.22 14.42
C VAL A 46 -26.17 -10.96 15.11
N CYS A 47 -25.46 -9.84 14.94
CA CYS A 47 -25.81 -8.56 15.54
C CYS A 47 -26.35 -7.62 14.48
N ARG A 48 -27.59 -7.14 14.63
CA ARG A 48 -28.20 -6.13 13.74
C ARG A 48 -28.16 -4.73 14.32
N SER A 49 -28.00 -4.63 15.63
CA SER A 49 -27.93 -3.39 16.38
C SER A 49 -26.71 -3.39 17.30
N VAL A 50 -26.39 -2.21 17.84
CA VAL A 50 -25.38 -2.06 18.90
C VAL A 50 -25.78 -2.85 20.15
N SER A 51 -27.06 -2.81 20.51
CA SER A 51 -27.60 -3.55 21.66
C SER A 51 -27.42 -5.07 21.53
N ASP A 52 -27.50 -5.62 20.31
CA ASP A 52 -27.21 -7.05 20.10
C ASP A 52 -25.75 -7.38 20.37
N PHE A 53 -24.84 -6.49 19.97
CA PHE A 53 -23.42 -6.66 20.26
C PHE A 53 -23.12 -6.50 21.74
N GLU A 54 -23.75 -5.56 22.45
CA GLU A 54 -23.58 -5.36 23.89
C GLU A 54 -23.86 -6.62 24.71
N LYS A 55 -24.85 -7.43 24.31
CA LYS A 55 -25.18 -8.72 24.96
C LYS A 55 -23.99 -9.71 24.97
N VAL A 56 -23.04 -9.56 24.04
CA VAL A 56 -21.88 -10.45 23.89
C VAL A 56 -20.54 -9.73 24.01
N ALA A 57 -20.54 -8.41 24.20
CA ALA A 57 -19.36 -7.57 24.17
C ALA A 57 -18.34 -7.98 25.24
N VAL A 58 -18.77 -8.24 26.47
CA VAL A 58 -17.88 -8.64 27.58
C VAL A 58 -17.13 -9.93 27.24
N ALA A 59 -17.86 -10.96 26.79
CA ALA A 59 -17.25 -12.23 26.40
C ALA A 59 -16.31 -12.05 25.21
N PHE A 60 -16.73 -11.27 24.20
CA PHE A 60 -15.92 -10.96 23.03
C PHE A 60 -14.60 -10.25 23.40
N TYR A 61 -14.65 -9.24 24.25
CA TYR A 61 -13.48 -8.48 24.68
C TYR A 61 -12.50 -9.33 25.49
N ASN A 62 -12.99 -10.11 26.46
CA ASN A 62 -12.14 -11.01 27.23
C ASN A 62 -11.42 -12.01 26.31
N LEU A 63 -12.14 -12.61 25.36
CA LEU A 63 -11.53 -13.53 24.39
C LEU A 63 -10.49 -12.84 23.51
N CYS A 64 -10.73 -11.61 23.05
CA CYS A 64 -9.74 -10.82 22.30
C CYS A 64 -8.47 -10.59 23.12
N PHE A 65 -8.60 -10.20 24.39
CA PHE A 65 -7.46 -9.90 25.26
C PHE A 65 -6.67 -11.16 25.64
N GLU A 66 -7.33 -12.29 25.87
CA GLU A 66 -6.69 -13.58 26.18
C GLU A 66 -6.03 -14.21 24.95
N SER A 67 -6.74 -14.20 23.81
CA SER A 67 -6.29 -14.84 22.58
C SER A 67 -5.16 -14.05 21.92
N LYS A 68 -5.25 -12.71 21.93
CA LYS A 68 -4.42 -11.77 21.14
C LYS A 68 -4.47 -12.00 19.63
N VAL A 69 -5.42 -12.82 19.18
CA VAL A 69 -5.64 -13.18 17.78
C VAL A 69 -7.13 -13.09 17.50
N LEU A 70 -7.49 -12.43 16.40
CA LEU A 70 -8.85 -12.17 15.98
C LEU A 70 -9.01 -12.56 14.51
N GLY A 71 -9.82 -13.54 14.19
CA GLY A 71 -10.20 -13.82 12.81
C GLY A 71 -11.09 -12.70 12.29
N LEU A 72 -10.81 -12.20 11.09
CA LEU A 72 -11.60 -11.13 10.47
C LEU A 72 -11.80 -11.42 8.98
N ASP A 73 -13.03 -11.21 8.53
CA ASP A 73 -13.40 -11.23 7.11
C ASP A 73 -14.47 -10.14 6.85
N CYS A 74 -14.88 -9.94 5.60
CA CYS A 74 -15.99 -9.05 5.23
C CYS A 74 -16.84 -9.62 4.06
N GLU A 75 -18.14 -9.28 4.03
CA GLU A 75 -19.02 -9.57 2.88
C GLU A 75 -19.79 -8.32 2.43
N TRP A 76 -20.13 -8.27 1.14
CA TRP A 76 -20.80 -7.13 0.50
C TRP A 76 -21.63 -7.55 -0.71
N VAL A 77 -22.60 -6.72 -1.08
CA VAL A 77 -23.38 -6.90 -2.32
C VAL A 77 -22.66 -6.29 -3.52
N THR A 78 -22.75 -6.95 -4.68
CA THR A 78 -22.26 -6.42 -5.96
C THR A 78 -23.44 -6.26 -6.91
N VAL A 79 -23.66 -5.05 -7.43
CA VAL A 79 -24.74 -4.73 -8.38
C VAL A 79 -24.09 -4.23 -9.66
N GLU A 80 -24.41 -4.84 -10.80
CA GLU A 80 -23.86 -4.46 -12.12
C GLU A 80 -22.32 -4.41 -12.15
N GLY A 81 -21.66 -5.31 -11.42
CA GLY A 81 -20.20 -5.35 -11.31
C GLY A 81 -19.59 -4.26 -10.41
N LYS A 82 -20.40 -3.34 -9.87
CA LYS A 82 -19.98 -2.34 -8.89
C LYS A 82 -20.23 -2.86 -7.47
N ARG A 83 -19.20 -2.75 -6.62
CA ARG A 83 -19.24 -3.15 -5.22
C ARG A 83 -20.03 -2.12 -4.40
N ARG A 84 -21.00 -2.56 -3.59
CA ARG A 84 -21.61 -1.73 -2.53
C ARG A 84 -20.75 -1.73 -1.27
N LYS A 85 -21.10 -0.89 -0.29
CA LYS A 85 -20.43 -0.84 1.02
C LYS A 85 -20.43 -2.22 1.68
N VAL A 86 -19.43 -2.47 2.55
CA VAL A 86 -19.38 -3.71 3.35
C VAL A 86 -20.70 -3.87 4.11
N SER A 87 -21.37 -5.00 3.89
CA SER A 87 -22.68 -5.28 4.48
C SER A 87 -22.56 -6.05 5.79
N LEU A 88 -21.51 -6.87 5.92
CA LEU A 88 -21.26 -7.77 7.05
C LEU A 88 -19.77 -7.78 7.42
N LEU A 89 -19.48 -7.61 8.70
CA LEU A 89 -18.14 -7.78 9.29
C LEU A 89 -18.14 -9.02 10.19
N GLN A 90 -17.22 -9.95 9.93
CA GLN A 90 -17.08 -11.17 10.74
C GLN A 90 -15.89 -11.05 11.68
N LEU A 91 -16.10 -11.37 12.95
CA LEU A 91 -15.09 -11.26 14.00
C LEU A 91 -15.07 -12.52 14.86
N ALA A 92 -13.97 -13.25 14.83
CA ALA A 92 -13.79 -14.50 15.57
C ALA A 92 -12.62 -14.38 16.56
N PRO A 93 -12.85 -14.06 17.85
CA PRO A 93 -11.76 -13.99 18.83
C PRO A 93 -11.25 -15.39 19.24
N ALA A 94 -12.02 -16.44 18.93
CA ALA A 94 -11.67 -17.83 19.18
C ALA A 94 -12.20 -18.75 18.06
N PRO A 95 -11.65 -19.97 17.88
CA PRO A 95 -12.11 -20.87 16.81
C PRO A 95 -13.51 -21.48 16.96
N ASP A 96 -14.18 -21.21 18.08
CA ASP A 96 -15.53 -21.67 18.42
C ASP A 96 -16.49 -20.52 18.77
N PHE A 97 -16.09 -19.26 18.59
CA PHE A 97 -16.93 -18.09 18.84
C PHE A 97 -16.77 -17.05 17.73
N CYS A 98 -17.87 -16.66 17.07
CA CYS A 98 -17.87 -15.66 16.00
C CYS A 98 -19.05 -14.70 16.15
N VAL A 99 -18.78 -13.42 15.96
CA VAL A 99 -19.75 -12.35 15.86
C VAL A 99 -19.85 -11.92 14.40
N LEU A 100 -21.07 -11.89 13.87
CA LEU A 100 -21.41 -11.39 12.54
C LEU A 100 -22.12 -10.04 12.72
N LEU A 101 -21.39 -8.95 12.54
CA LEU A 101 -21.90 -7.59 12.71
C LEU A 101 -22.46 -7.07 11.38
N ARG A 102 -23.78 -6.82 11.33
CA ARG A 102 -24.47 -6.37 10.12
C ARG A 102 -24.32 -4.86 9.93
N LEU A 103 -23.20 -4.46 9.32
CA LEU A 103 -22.88 -3.06 9.05
C LEU A 103 -23.92 -2.35 8.18
N CYS A 104 -24.63 -3.07 7.30
CA CYS A 104 -25.73 -2.51 6.52
C CYS A 104 -26.93 -2.01 7.35
N PHE A 105 -27.05 -2.39 8.62
CA PHE A 105 -28.07 -1.88 9.55
C PHE A 105 -27.52 -0.91 10.60
N LEU A 106 -26.23 -0.61 10.56
CA LEU A 106 -25.55 0.21 11.54
C LEU A 106 -25.01 1.46 10.86
N GLU A 107 -25.34 2.63 11.42
CA GLU A 107 -24.61 3.83 11.05
C GLU A 107 -23.19 3.78 11.62
N SER A 108 -22.21 4.20 10.83
CA SER A 108 -20.79 4.10 11.21
C SER A 108 -20.48 4.79 12.54
N GLN A 109 -21.14 5.93 12.86
CA GLN A 109 -20.99 6.62 14.14
C GLN A 109 -21.46 5.80 15.36
N LEU A 110 -22.33 4.81 15.17
CA LEU A 110 -22.92 4.02 16.25
C LEU A 110 -22.06 2.80 16.63
N ILE A 111 -21.03 2.47 15.85
CA ILE A 111 -20.13 1.36 16.17
C ILE A 111 -19.38 1.68 17.47
N PRO A 112 -19.48 0.84 18.52
CA PRO A 112 -18.90 1.12 19.83
C PRO A 112 -17.41 1.48 19.76
N HIS A 113 -17.02 2.54 20.47
CA HIS A 113 -15.62 2.97 20.52
C HIS A 113 -14.69 1.84 20.98
N SER A 114 -15.11 1.05 21.96
CA SER A 114 -14.37 -0.13 22.44
C SER A 114 -14.13 -1.19 21.36
N LEU A 115 -15.07 -1.39 20.42
CA LEU A 115 -14.84 -2.28 19.27
C LEU A 115 -13.83 -1.67 18.30
N ARG A 116 -13.93 -0.36 18.03
CA ARG A 116 -12.96 0.36 17.19
C ARG A 116 -11.55 0.28 17.79
N SER A 117 -11.41 0.49 19.09
CA SER A 117 -10.12 0.36 19.80
C SER A 117 -9.50 -1.03 19.63
N ILE A 118 -10.29 -2.11 19.70
CA ILE A 118 -9.77 -3.47 19.44
C ILE A 118 -9.34 -3.65 17.99
N LEU A 119 -10.07 -3.10 17.03
CA LEU A 119 -9.72 -3.20 15.62
C LEU A 119 -8.46 -2.38 15.29
N GLU A 120 -8.25 -1.26 15.97
CA GLU A 120 -7.08 -0.37 15.85
C GLU A 120 -5.86 -0.85 16.66
N ASP A 121 -6.04 -1.69 17.68
CA ASP A 121 -4.97 -2.21 18.53
C ASP A 121 -4.11 -3.24 17.77
N ASP A 122 -2.86 -2.88 17.49
CA ASP A 122 -1.89 -3.73 16.79
C ASP A 122 -1.28 -4.84 17.67
N GLN A 123 -1.62 -4.89 18.96
CA GLN A 123 -1.31 -6.01 19.86
C GLN A 123 -2.35 -7.13 19.79
N ILE A 124 -3.51 -6.87 19.20
CA ILE A 124 -4.50 -7.89 18.86
C ILE A 124 -4.40 -8.14 17.36
N ILE A 125 -3.82 -9.28 16.98
CA ILE A 125 -3.47 -9.56 15.59
C ILE A 125 -4.67 -10.10 14.82
N LYS A 126 -5.05 -9.41 13.74
CA LYS A 126 -6.19 -9.79 12.91
C LYS A 126 -5.70 -10.76 11.84
N VAL A 127 -6.22 -11.99 11.82
CA VAL A 127 -5.74 -13.06 10.93
C VAL A 127 -6.76 -13.41 9.86
N GLY A 128 -6.28 -13.62 8.64
CA GLY A 128 -7.10 -14.02 7.49
C GLY A 128 -6.28 -14.22 6.22
N VAL A 129 -6.94 -14.40 5.08
CA VAL A 129 -6.28 -14.49 3.77
C VAL A 129 -6.82 -13.38 2.88
N GLY A 130 -5.95 -12.43 2.48
CA GLY A 130 -6.39 -11.21 1.81
C GLY A 130 -6.96 -10.15 2.75
N ILE A 131 -6.88 -10.40 4.07
CA ILE A 131 -7.46 -9.58 5.15
C ILE A 131 -7.16 -8.07 5.06
N ARG A 132 -6.00 -7.71 4.52
CA ARG A 132 -5.62 -6.32 4.32
C ARG A 132 -6.54 -5.61 3.33
N ASP A 133 -7.00 -6.30 2.29
CA ASP A 133 -7.96 -5.75 1.35
C ASP A 133 -9.31 -5.53 2.00
N ASP A 134 -9.67 -6.29 3.04
CA ASP A 134 -10.93 -6.13 3.78
C ASP A 134 -10.84 -5.00 4.79
N ALA A 135 -9.70 -4.86 5.49
CA ALA A 135 -9.37 -3.69 6.30
C ALA A 135 -9.48 -2.38 5.48
N LEU A 136 -8.98 -2.37 4.24
CA LEU A 136 -9.11 -1.21 3.35
C LEU A 136 -10.58 -0.89 3.00
N LYS A 137 -11.42 -1.90 2.74
CA LYS A 137 -12.84 -1.69 2.45
C LYS A 137 -13.58 -1.16 3.68
N LEU A 138 -13.30 -1.69 4.87
CA LEU A 138 -13.88 -1.23 6.13
C LEU A 138 -13.55 0.24 6.40
N HIS A 139 -12.30 0.64 6.12
CA HIS A 139 -11.89 2.04 6.22
C HIS A 139 -12.65 2.92 5.23
N GLN A 140 -12.67 2.54 3.95
CA GLN A 140 -13.33 3.30 2.89
C GLN A 140 -14.85 3.45 3.09
N ASP A 141 -15.51 2.40 3.56
CA ASP A 141 -16.98 2.36 3.59
C ASP A 141 -17.56 2.89 4.91
N HIS A 142 -16.84 2.65 6.01
CA HIS A 142 -17.32 2.87 7.38
C HIS A 142 -16.36 3.65 8.28
N ASN A 143 -15.23 4.12 7.75
CA ASN A 143 -14.18 4.79 8.52
C ASN A 143 -13.75 3.95 9.73
N ILE A 144 -13.63 2.64 9.55
CA ILE A 144 -13.14 1.70 10.56
C ILE A 144 -11.69 1.40 10.24
N ILE A 145 -10.79 1.89 11.09
CA ILE A 145 -9.37 1.61 10.97
C ILE A 145 -9.09 0.24 11.57
N VAL A 146 -8.39 -0.62 10.82
CA VAL A 146 -7.96 -1.94 11.29
C VAL A 146 -6.44 -2.01 11.17
N ARG A 147 -5.77 -2.32 12.28
CA ARG A 147 -4.31 -2.49 12.35
C ARG A 147 -3.95 -3.89 12.86
N GLY A 148 -2.72 -4.31 12.58
CA GLY A 148 -2.24 -5.63 12.97
C GLY A 148 -2.80 -6.74 12.08
N CYS A 149 -3.08 -6.47 10.82
CA CYS A 149 -3.56 -7.45 9.85
C CYS A 149 -2.44 -8.40 9.41
N LEU A 150 -2.51 -9.66 9.82
CA LEU A 150 -1.60 -10.73 9.43
C LEU A 150 -2.25 -11.64 8.39
N ASP A 151 -1.77 -11.56 7.15
CA ASP A 151 -2.11 -12.57 6.16
C ASP A 151 -1.46 -13.91 6.52
N LEU A 152 -2.27 -14.94 6.71
CA LEU A 152 -1.80 -16.27 7.14
C LEU A 152 -0.72 -16.83 6.22
N ARG A 153 -0.72 -16.44 4.94
CA ARG A 153 0.27 -16.89 3.95
C ARG A 153 1.69 -16.41 4.28
N HIS A 154 1.85 -15.26 4.92
CA HIS A 154 3.17 -14.78 5.36
C HIS A 154 3.77 -15.69 6.43
N VAL A 155 2.95 -16.25 7.32
CA VAL A 155 3.43 -17.12 8.41
C VAL A 155 4.20 -18.32 7.86
N PHE A 156 3.71 -18.95 6.79
CA PHE A 156 4.40 -20.08 6.15
C PHE A 156 5.75 -19.70 5.54
N THR A 157 5.94 -18.44 5.16
CA THR A 157 7.22 -17.97 4.59
C THR A 157 8.25 -17.60 5.65
N GLN A 158 7.86 -17.51 6.92
CA GLN A 158 8.75 -17.14 8.03
C GLN A 158 9.42 -18.35 8.70
N PHE A 159 8.92 -19.56 8.46
CA PHE A 159 9.33 -20.75 9.20
C PHE A 159 9.59 -21.92 8.25
N THR A 160 10.83 -22.39 8.19
CA THR A 160 11.25 -23.50 7.31
C THR A 160 10.56 -24.81 7.66
N GLU A 161 10.15 -25.00 8.93
CA GLU A 161 9.37 -26.16 9.35
C GLU A 161 7.94 -26.21 8.75
N LEU A 162 7.50 -25.13 8.10
CA LEU A 162 6.21 -25.03 7.42
C LEU A 162 6.32 -25.10 5.88
N ASP A 163 7.52 -25.34 5.36
CA ASP A 163 7.77 -25.47 3.92
C ASP A 163 6.95 -26.62 3.30
N GLY A 164 6.57 -26.46 2.03
CA GLY A 164 5.77 -27.44 1.28
C GLY A 164 4.25 -27.29 1.45
N ILE A 165 3.77 -26.37 2.29
CA ILE A 165 2.35 -26.02 2.37
C ILE A 165 2.00 -25.08 1.19
N PRO A 166 1.02 -25.41 0.34
CA PRO A 166 0.70 -24.58 -0.81
C PRO A 166 0.10 -23.25 -0.38
N LEU A 167 0.73 -22.17 -0.83
CA LEU A 167 0.33 -20.79 -0.58
C LEU A 167 -0.86 -20.43 -1.48
N GLY A 168 -2.06 -20.84 -1.05
CA GLY A 168 -3.33 -20.65 -1.75
C GLY A 168 -4.33 -19.77 -1.01
N GLY A 169 -5.59 -19.79 -1.44
CA GLY A 169 -6.69 -19.16 -0.70
C GLY A 169 -7.02 -19.90 0.60
N LEU A 170 -7.92 -19.33 1.40
CA LEU A 170 -8.31 -19.90 2.71
C LEU A 170 -8.79 -21.36 2.61
N GLN A 171 -9.53 -21.72 1.56
CA GLN A 171 -9.98 -23.09 1.33
C GLN A 171 -8.81 -24.08 1.15
N ALA A 172 -7.76 -23.67 0.42
CA ALA A 172 -6.57 -24.51 0.23
C ALA A 172 -5.83 -24.69 1.57
N LEU A 173 -5.57 -23.59 2.30
CA LEU A 173 -4.92 -23.66 3.61
C LEU A 173 -5.73 -24.52 4.60
N SER A 174 -7.05 -24.35 4.65
CA SER A 174 -7.95 -25.16 5.46
C SER A 174 -7.84 -26.64 5.14
N LEU A 175 -7.83 -27.00 3.84
CA LEU A 175 -7.72 -28.40 3.43
C LEU A 175 -6.36 -28.98 3.81
N HIS A 176 -5.27 -28.27 3.57
CA HIS A 176 -3.92 -28.79 3.84
C HIS A 176 -3.60 -28.90 5.34
N ILE A 177 -4.03 -27.92 6.14
CA ILE A 177 -3.62 -27.81 7.55
C ILE A 177 -4.63 -28.51 8.45
N LEU A 178 -5.90 -28.23 8.24
CA LEU A 178 -6.99 -28.71 9.08
C LEU A 178 -7.66 -29.96 8.51
N ALA A 179 -7.41 -30.34 7.25
CA ALA A 179 -8.13 -31.38 6.52
C ALA A 179 -9.66 -31.12 6.48
N VAL A 180 -10.04 -29.85 6.42
CA VAL A 180 -11.43 -29.38 6.32
C VAL A 180 -11.61 -28.67 4.98
N ARG A 181 -12.59 -29.14 4.19
CA ARG A 181 -12.95 -28.50 2.93
C ARG A 181 -14.03 -27.44 3.19
N LEU A 182 -13.71 -26.18 2.92
CA LEU A 182 -14.68 -25.09 2.97
C LEU A 182 -15.62 -25.16 1.76
N GLU A 183 -16.89 -24.87 1.97
CA GLU A 183 -17.89 -24.75 0.91
C GLU A 183 -17.85 -23.33 0.33
N LYS A 184 -17.05 -23.13 -0.72
CA LYS A 184 -16.89 -21.83 -1.38
C LYS A 184 -17.85 -21.67 -2.57
N SER A 185 -19.16 -21.85 -2.35
CA SER A 185 -20.14 -21.65 -3.42
C SER A 185 -20.20 -20.19 -3.83
N TRP A 186 -20.05 -19.93 -5.13
CA TRP A 186 -20.22 -18.59 -5.70
C TRP A 186 -21.63 -18.04 -5.47
N GLN A 187 -22.62 -18.93 -5.35
CA GLN A 187 -24.02 -18.56 -5.11
C GLN A 187 -24.21 -17.90 -3.73
N VAL A 188 -23.43 -18.34 -2.73
CA VAL A 188 -23.45 -17.71 -1.40
C VAL A 188 -22.55 -16.49 -1.37
N ARG A 189 -21.34 -16.58 -1.94
CA ARG A 189 -20.39 -15.46 -2.01
C ARG A 189 -20.98 -14.22 -2.69
N CYS A 190 -21.75 -14.43 -3.76
CA CYS A 190 -22.43 -13.35 -4.50
C CYS A 190 -23.92 -13.22 -4.13
N SER A 191 -24.35 -13.76 -2.99
CA SER A 191 -25.73 -13.63 -2.52
C SER A 191 -26.02 -12.23 -1.99
N ASP A 192 -27.30 -11.96 -1.70
CA ASP A 192 -27.72 -10.71 -1.08
C ASP A 192 -27.35 -10.67 0.41
N TRP A 193 -26.23 -10.02 0.71
CA TRP A 193 -25.73 -9.78 2.07
C TRP A 193 -26.42 -8.62 2.80
N GLU A 194 -27.27 -7.87 2.10
CA GLU A 194 -28.08 -6.79 2.67
C GLU A 194 -29.52 -7.25 2.99
N ALA A 195 -29.91 -8.46 2.59
CA ALA A 195 -31.22 -9.05 2.87
C ALA A 195 -31.66 -8.84 4.33
N CYS A 196 -32.97 -8.65 4.58
CA CYS A 196 -33.48 -8.41 5.95
C CYS A 196 -33.01 -9.48 6.95
N ASP A 197 -33.09 -10.75 6.53
CA ASP A 197 -32.61 -11.90 7.28
C ASP A 197 -31.56 -12.66 6.48
N LEU A 198 -30.43 -12.99 7.12
CA LEU A 198 -29.44 -13.88 6.51
C LEU A 198 -29.92 -15.31 6.60
N THR A 199 -29.78 -16.05 5.51
CA THR A 199 -30.06 -17.49 5.49
C THR A 199 -29.05 -18.25 6.36
N GLN A 200 -29.43 -19.44 6.84
CA GLN A 200 -28.52 -20.29 7.60
C GLN A 200 -27.24 -20.63 6.81
N LYS A 201 -27.33 -20.73 5.47
CA LYS A 201 -26.18 -20.95 4.59
C LYS A 201 -25.23 -19.75 4.60
N GLN A 202 -25.73 -18.52 4.49
CA GLN A 202 -24.94 -17.28 4.58
C GLN A 202 -24.28 -17.14 5.95
N ILE A 203 -25.02 -17.36 7.04
CA ILE A 203 -24.50 -17.29 8.41
C ILE A 203 -23.35 -18.29 8.59
N LYS A 204 -23.56 -19.55 8.17
CA LYS A 204 -22.53 -20.58 8.26
C LYS A 204 -21.30 -20.23 7.42
N TYR A 205 -21.49 -19.82 6.17
CA TYR A 205 -20.42 -19.43 5.26
C TYR A 205 -19.55 -18.32 5.86
N ALA A 206 -20.18 -17.20 6.23
CA ALA A 206 -19.51 -16.04 6.78
C ALA A 206 -18.75 -16.36 8.08
N ALA A 207 -19.39 -17.08 9.01
CA ALA A 207 -18.74 -17.44 10.26
C ALA A 207 -17.56 -18.40 10.07
N GLU A 208 -17.67 -19.35 9.15
CA GLU A 208 -16.62 -20.34 8.92
C GLU A 208 -15.31 -19.70 8.46
N ASP A 209 -15.35 -18.66 7.63
CA ASP A 209 -14.13 -18.01 7.12
C ASP A 209 -13.31 -17.31 8.22
N ALA A 210 -13.98 -16.58 9.12
CA ALA A 210 -13.32 -15.97 10.26
C ALA A 210 -12.83 -17.02 11.28
N LEU A 211 -13.67 -18.02 11.61
CA LEU A 211 -13.33 -19.07 12.58
C LEU A 211 -12.15 -19.93 12.11
N ILE A 212 -12.15 -20.33 10.84
CA ILE A 212 -11.11 -21.17 10.24
C ILE A 212 -9.79 -20.41 10.16
N SER A 213 -9.81 -19.09 9.94
CA SER A 213 -8.59 -18.28 9.95
C SER A 213 -7.86 -18.36 11.29
N VAL A 214 -8.58 -18.28 12.41
CA VAL A 214 -8.01 -18.46 13.76
C VAL A 214 -7.56 -19.90 13.99
N GLU A 215 -8.35 -20.89 13.54
CA GLU A 215 -7.99 -22.29 13.70
C GLU A 215 -6.73 -22.66 12.92
N ILE A 216 -6.58 -22.15 11.69
CA ILE A 216 -5.38 -22.30 10.88
C ILE A 216 -4.19 -21.70 11.63
N PHE A 217 -4.29 -20.45 12.10
CA PHE A 217 -3.22 -19.82 12.86
C PHE A 217 -2.79 -20.66 14.07
N HIS A 218 -3.76 -21.09 14.88
CA HIS A 218 -3.49 -21.95 16.02
C HIS A 218 -2.84 -23.28 15.62
N GLN A 219 -3.28 -23.90 14.53
CA GLN A 219 -2.68 -25.15 14.07
C GLN A 219 -1.26 -24.94 13.53
N ILE A 220 -0.96 -23.80 12.92
CA ILE A 220 0.42 -23.43 12.56
C ILE A 220 1.31 -23.41 13.80
N VAL A 221 0.87 -22.74 14.88
CA VAL A 221 1.61 -22.72 16.16
C VAL A 221 1.84 -24.13 16.70
N ARG A 222 0.86 -25.04 16.59
CA ARG A 222 1.02 -26.45 17.01
C ARG A 222 1.96 -27.24 16.10
N ASN A 223 1.98 -26.96 14.81
CA ASN A 223 2.87 -27.65 13.88
C ASN A 223 4.34 -27.32 14.16
N ARG A 224 4.62 -26.10 14.66
CA ARG A 224 5.94 -25.65 15.12
C ARG A 224 6.40 -26.32 16.41
N LEU A 225 5.51 -27.00 17.15
CA LEU A 225 5.87 -27.64 18.42
C LEU A 225 6.92 -28.75 18.20
N SER A 226 8.07 -28.61 18.84
CA SER A 226 9.09 -29.65 18.99
C SER A 226 9.06 -30.25 20.40
N LEU A 227 9.62 -31.46 20.56
CA LEU A 227 9.68 -32.14 21.88
C LEU A 227 10.43 -31.29 22.92
N ALA A 228 11.50 -30.60 22.52
CA ALA A 228 12.28 -29.73 23.40
C ALA A 228 11.49 -28.52 23.92
N GLN A 229 10.44 -28.12 23.21
CA GLN A 229 9.58 -26.99 23.59
C GLN A 229 8.32 -27.43 24.35
N PHE A 230 8.12 -28.73 24.58
CA PHE A 230 6.89 -29.26 25.14
C PHE A 230 6.87 -29.21 26.68
N TYR A 231 6.72 -28.02 27.25
CA TYR A 231 6.61 -27.78 28.70
C TYR A 231 5.34 -26.96 29.02
N PRO A 232 4.97 -26.73 30.30
CA PRO A 232 3.79 -25.92 30.62
C PRO A 232 3.78 -24.57 29.90
N TYR A 233 2.61 -24.14 29.40
CA TYR A 233 2.43 -22.90 28.63
C TYR A 233 3.18 -22.84 27.28
N TRP A 234 3.66 -23.97 26.75
CA TRP A 234 4.34 -24.03 25.44
C TRP A 234 3.54 -23.33 24.33
N PHE A 235 2.22 -23.46 24.34
CA PHE A 235 1.36 -22.92 23.30
C PHE A 235 1.39 -21.40 23.30
N ASP A 236 1.26 -20.77 24.46
CA ASP A 236 1.27 -19.31 24.59
C ASP A 236 2.65 -18.74 24.25
N LYS A 237 3.74 -19.42 24.64
CA LYS A 237 5.09 -18.99 24.29
C LYS A 237 5.37 -19.12 22.79
N LEU A 238 4.98 -20.24 22.16
CA LEU A 238 5.11 -20.39 20.72
C LEU A 238 4.20 -19.43 19.96
N LYS A 239 2.97 -19.20 20.43
CA LYS A 239 2.05 -18.20 19.88
C LYS A 239 2.71 -16.82 19.90
N ALA A 240 3.19 -16.36 21.06
CA ALA A 240 3.89 -15.08 21.19
C ALA A 240 5.11 -14.98 20.27
N SER A 241 5.97 -16.01 20.24
CA SER A 241 7.12 -16.07 19.33
C SER A 241 6.71 -16.05 17.84
N THR A 242 5.59 -16.68 17.49
CA THR A 242 5.06 -16.68 16.11
C THR A 242 4.62 -15.27 15.72
N LEU A 243 3.85 -14.61 16.58
CA LEU A 243 3.40 -13.24 16.36
C LEU A 243 4.58 -12.26 16.27
N GLU A 244 5.57 -12.42 17.14
CA GLU A 244 6.79 -11.59 17.14
C GLU A 244 7.56 -11.72 15.82
N ALA A 245 7.81 -12.94 15.37
CA ALA A 245 8.49 -13.19 14.08
C ALA A 245 7.68 -12.67 12.89
N CYS A 246 6.36 -12.63 12.99
CA CYS A 246 5.47 -12.10 11.96
C CYS A 246 5.23 -10.59 12.06
N ARG A 247 5.77 -9.85 13.05
CA ARG A 247 5.56 -8.40 13.19
C ARG A 247 5.93 -7.62 11.93
N GLY A 248 7.06 -7.96 11.30
CA GLY A 248 7.50 -7.34 10.05
C GLY A 248 6.60 -7.65 8.84
N SER A 249 5.63 -8.56 8.97
CA SER A 249 4.66 -8.94 7.94
C SER A 249 3.24 -8.40 8.22
N LEU A 250 3.04 -7.69 9.32
CA LEU A 250 1.76 -7.07 9.65
C LEU A 250 1.45 -5.94 8.67
N ASP A 251 0.16 -5.83 8.31
CA ASP A 251 -0.38 -4.84 7.41
C ASP A 251 0.29 -4.83 6.02
N LEU A 252 0.96 -5.94 5.64
CA LEU A 252 1.59 -6.13 4.34
C LEU A 252 0.71 -6.97 3.39
N PRO A 253 0.56 -6.55 2.11
CA PRO A 253 -0.09 -7.39 1.12
C PRO A 253 0.75 -8.64 0.83
N PHE A 254 0.11 -9.80 0.76
CA PHE A 254 0.80 -11.03 0.38
C PHE A 254 0.95 -11.13 -1.15
N ARG A 255 2.19 -11.32 -1.64
CA ARG A 255 2.49 -11.55 -3.06
C ARG A 255 3.11 -12.93 -3.23
N ASN A 256 2.43 -13.81 -3.97
CA ASN A 256 2.93 -15.16 -4.20
C ASN A 256 4.15 -15.13 -5.14
N ARG A 257 5.36 -15.37 -4.61
CA ARG A 257 6.62 -15.36 -5.38
C ARG A 257 6.64 -16.42 -6.51
N ALA A 258 5.88 -17.51 -6.35
CA ALA A 258 5.81 -18.60 -7.34
C ALA A 258 5.21 -18.18 -8.71
N ARG A 259 4.52 -17.03 -8.79
CA ARG A 259 3.97 -16.51 -10.07
C ARG A 259 4.98 -15.75 -10.95
N LEU A 260 6.23 -15.59 -10.51
CA LEU A 260 7.24 -14.88 -11.31
C LEU A 260 7.98 -15.78 -12.33
N ASN A 261 7.87 -17.11 -12.23
CA ASN A 261 8.65 -18.05 -13.08
C ASN A 261 7.80 -19.07 -13.87
N LEU A 262 6.50 -18.83 -14.05
CA LEU A 262 5.67 -19.65 -14.93
C LEU A 262 4.94 -18.76 -15.93
N SER A 263 5.49 -18.67 -17.13
CA SER A 263 4.76 -18.27 -18.33
C SER A 263 3.48 -19.11 -18.40
N PRO A 264 2.27 -18.53 -18.43
CA PRO A 264 1.06 -19.33 -18.43
C PRO A 264 0.90 -20.00 -19.80
N LYS A 265 0.99 -21.33 -19.83
CA LYS A 265 0.34 -22.13 -20.89
C LYS A 265 -1.16 -21.88 -20.76
N LYS A 266 -1.73 -21.23 -21.77
CA LYS A 266 -3.16 -20.94 -21.91
C LYS A 266 -3.94 -22.26 -21.92
N HIS A 267 -4.70 -22.53 -20.87
CA HIS A 267 -5.88 -23.38 -20.96
C HIS A 267 -7.08 -22.48 -21.23
N PHE A 268 -7.80 -22.79 -22.32
CA PHE A 268 -9.02 -22.13 -22.74
C PHE A 268 -10.13 -22.37 -21.72
N GLY A 269 -10.63 -21.28 -21.14
CA GLY A 269 -11.77 -21.24 -20.24
C GLY A 269 -12.41 -19.87 -20.32
N VAL A 270 -13.73 -19.88 -20.51
CA VAL A 270 -14.61 -18.77 -20.86
C VAL A 270 -14.66 -17.65 -19.79
N HIS A 271 -14.73 -16.40 -20.28
CA HIS A 271 -15.01 -15.13 -19.59
C HIS A 271 -14.09 -14.72 -18.42
N ASP A 272 -12.91 -14.20 -18.77
CA ASP A 272 -12.14 -13.34 -17.87
C ASP A 272 -12.60 -11.88 -17.97
N THR A 273 -12.95 -11.36 -16.80
CA THR A 273 -13.32 -9.99 -16.47
C THR A 273 -12.27 -8.98 -16.94
N VAL A 274 -12.75 -7.89 -17.51
CA VAL A 274 -11.97 -6.71 -17.86
C VAL A 274 -11.21 -6.22 -16.63
N SER A 275 -9.88 -6.25 -16.77
CA SER A 275 -8.87 -5.64 -15.93
C SER A 275 -9.37 -4.39 -15.20
N SER A 276 -9.59 -4.51 -13.88
CA SER A 276 -9.52 -3.39 -12.98
C SER A 276 -8.09 -2.84 -13.05
N ARG A 277 -7.90 -1.82 -13.89
CA ARG A 277 -6.68 -1.03 -13.90
C ARG A 277 -6.48 -0.53 -12.48
N LYS A 278 -5.43 -1.06 -11.85
CA LYS A 278 -5.02 -0.77 -10.48
C LYS A 278 -4.92 0.75 -10.29
N VAL A 279 -5.81 1.33 -9.50
CA VAL A 279 -5.49 2.55 -8.76
C VAL A 279 -4.26 2.20 -7.91
N GLY A 280 -3.13 2.79 -8.28
CA GLY A 280 -1.82 2.34 -7.84
C GLY A 280 -1.58 2.59 -6.35
N VAL A 281 -1.72 1.56 -5.51
CA VAL A 281 -1.38 1.67 -4.07
C VAL A 281 -0.22 0.76 -3.65
N PHE A 282 0.25 -0.19 -4.49
CA PHE A 282 1.36 -1.09 -4.11
C PHE A 282 2.46 -1.18 -5.17
N ARG A 283 3.47 -0.32 -5.04
CA ARG A 283 4.77 -0.51 -5.72
C ARG A 283 5.60 -1.51 -4.92
N SER A 284 6.20 -2.50 -5.57
CA SER A 284 7.30 -3.26 -4.96
C SER A 284 8.50 -2.33 -4.86
N TYR A 285 8.92 -2.01 -3.65
CA TYR A 285 10.08 -1.15 -3.45
C TYR A 285 11.36 -1.98 -3.55
N ARG A 286 12.26 -1.60 -4.47
CA ARG A 286 13.65 -2.07 -4.44
C ARG A 286 14.39 -1.22 -3.42
N ILE A 287 14.66 -1.81 -2.25
CA ILE A 287 15.43 -1.15 -1.19
C ILE A 287 16.90 -1.15 -1.59
N ARG A 288 17.53 0.03 -1.56
CA ARG A 288 18.99 0.16 -1.77
C ARG A 288 19.73 -0.21 -0.49
N ARG A 289 20.90 -0.83 -0.65
CA ARG A 289 21.84 -1.10 0.47
C ARG A 289 22.77 0.09 0.75
N THR A 290 22.93 0.99 -0.21
CA THR A 290 23.73 2.21 -0.09
C THR A 290 22.94 3.31 0.63
N PRO A 291 23.62 4.26 1.30
CA PRO A 291 22.97 5.46 1.82
C PRO A 291 22.19 6.20 0.72
N LEU A 292 21.13 6.90 1.14
CA LEU A 292 20.28 7.74 0.30
C LEU A 292 20.63 9.22 0.39
N TYR A 293 21.34 9.64 1.44
CA TYR A 293 22.03 10.92 1.52
C TYR A 293 23.53 10.67 1.64
N ASP A 294 24.30 11.09 0.65
CA ASP A 294 25.76 11.03 0.68
C ASP A 294 26.37 12.27 1.36
N ASN A 295 25.59 13.36 1.45
CA ASN A 295 25.94 14.63 2.10
C ASN A 295 27.21 15.30 1.53
N CYS A 296 27.52 15.13 0.24
CA CYS A 296 28.61 15.84 -0.44
C CYS A 296 28.29 17.34 -0.54
N VAL A 297 29.24 18.23 -0.31
CA VAL A 297 28.99 19.69 -0.26
C VAL A 297 29.41 20.36 -1.57
N LEU A 298 28.52 21.17 -2.13
CA LEU A 298 28.85 22.07 -3.25
C LEU A 298 29.19 23.47 -2.71
N GLN A 299 30.29 24.04 -3.18
CA GLN A 299 30.72 25.42 -2.87
C GLN A 299 30.70 26.32 -4.12
N ALA A 300 30.43 27.60 -3.93
CA ALA A 300 30.67 28.64 -4.93
C ALA A 300 32.17 28.90 -5.12
N PRO A 301 32.59 29.62 -6.17
CA PRO A 301 34.01 29.90 -6.45
C PRO A 301 34.77 30.58 -5.29
N ASP A 302 34.08 31.34 -4.45
CA ASP A 302 34.62 32.02 -3.27
C ASP A 302 34.64 31.14 -2.00
N GLY A 303 34.18 29.90 -2.09
CA GLY A 303 34.12 28.94 -0.99
C GLY A 303 32.81 28.95 -0.20
N GLU A 304 31.82 29.79 -0.56
CA GLU A 304 30.52 29.80 0.10
C GLU A 304 29.77 28.46 -0.11
N PRO A 305 29.30 27.78 0.95
CA PRO A 305 28.56 26.53 0.80
C PRO A 305 27.16 26.76 0.22
N LEU A 306 26.84 26.04 -0.85
CA LEU A 306 25.57 26.15 -1.56
C LEU A 306 24.55 25.13 -1.07
N CYS A 307 24.90 23.84 -1.10
CA CYS A 307 24.03 22.75 -0.65
C CYS A 307 24.77 21.42 -0.47
N THR A 308 24.14 20.48 0.23
CA THR A 308 24.48 19.06 0.22
C THR A 308 23.83 18.36 -0.99
N CYS A 309 24.52 17.42 -1.61
CA CYS A 309 24.02 16.62 -2.72
C CYS A 309 24.50 15.15 -2.69
N ASP A 310 23.93 14.34 -3.58
CA ASP A 310 24.32 12.94 -3.77
C ASP A 310 25.70 12.85 -4.47
N TYR A 311 26.47 11.81 -4.17
CA TYR A 311 27.83 11.59 -4.69
C TYR A 311 27.90 11.67 -6.21
N LYS A 312 26.90 11.08 -6.90
CA LYS A 312 26.81 11.11 -8.37
C LYS A 312 26.73 12.53 -8.93
N LYS A 313 26.05 13.44 -8.23
CA LYS A 313 25.92 14.83 -8.67
C LYS A 313 27.23 15.58 -8.46
N ALA A 314 27.88 15.41 -7.30
CA ALA A 314 29.19 16.00 -7.04
C ALA A 314 30.23 15.53 -8.08
N HIS A 315 30.27 14.22 -8.34
CA HIS A 315 31.19 13.62 -9.32
C HIS A 315 30.91 14.08 -10.75
N TRP A 316 29.65 14.32 -11.13
CA TRP A 316 29.30 14.87 -12.44
C TRP A 316 29.94 16.25 -12.69
N TYR A 317 30.02 17.11 -11.67
CA TYR A 317 30.71 18.41 -11.80
C TYR A 317 32.22 18.24 -12.01
N LEU A 318 32.84 17.27 -11.35
CA LEU A 318 34.26 16.94 -11.52
C LEU A 318 34.54 16.39 -12.93
N GLU A 319 33.75 15.41 -13.39
CA GLU A 319 33.90 14.80 -14.71
C GLU A 319 33.72 15.80 -15.86
N ARG A 320 32.85 16.79 -15.68
CA ARG A 320 32.60 17.85 -16.67
C ARG A 320 33.59 19.00 -16.60
N GLY A 321 34.56 18.98 -15.67
CA GLY A 321 35.50 20.10 -15.45
C GLY A 321 34.82 21.37 -14.92
N LEU A 322 33.58 21.25 -14.42
CA LEU A 322 32.77 22.35 -13.91
C LEU A 322 32.99 22.61 -12.42
N GLY A 323 33.75 21.74 -11.75
CA GLY A 323 34.18 21.97 -10.38
C GLY A 323 35.53 21.33 -10.07
N THR A 324 36.13 21.77 -8.97
CA THR A 324 37.39 21.28 -8.43
C THR A 324 37.14 20.63 -7.07
N GLU A 325 37.77 19.49 -6.86
CA GLU A 325 37.73 18.79 -5.59
C GLU A 325 38.57 19.53 -4.54
N ILE A 326 37.98 19.83 -3.39
CA ILE A 326 38.64 20.53 -2.28
C ILE A 326 38.92 19.57 -1.12
N SER A 327 38.07 18.56 -0.91
CA SER A 327 38.19 17.57 0.16
C SER A 327 37.54 16.27 -0.27
N GLU A 328 38.17 15.14 0.08
CA GLU A 328 37.71 13.78 -0.22
C GLU A 328 36.64 13.28 0.78
N GLU A 329 36.73 13.65 2.06
CA GLU A 329 35.82 13.17 3.11
C GLU A 329 35.52 14.25 4.18
N PRO A 330 34.29 14.83 4.21
CA PRO A 330 33.21 14.65 3.22
C PRO A 330 33.63 15.21 1.85
N LEU A 331 33.12 14.63 0.77
CA LEU A 331 33.42 15.12 -0.59
C LEU A 331 32.92 16.56 -0.75
N ILE A 332 33.84 17.50 -0.96
CA ILE A 332 33.56 18.92 -1.22
C ILE A 332 34.00 19.27 -2.65
N VAL A 333 33.04 19.72 -3.46
CA VAL A 333 33.29 20.18 -4.83
C VAL A 333 33.01 21.67 -4.93
N ARG A 334 34.03 22.45 -5.29
CA ARG A 334 33.92 23.88 -5.58
C ARG A 334 33.59 24.09 -7.05
N LEU A 335 32.54 24.83 -7.36
CA LEU A 335 32.18 25.15 -8.73
C LEU A 335 33.18 26.15 -9.33
N ASN A 336 33.50 25.96 -10.61
CA ASN A 336 34.41 26.83 -11.36
C ASN A 336 33.69 28.04 -12.00
N PHE A 337 32.38 28.15 -11.79
CA PHE A 337 31.53 29.18 -12.34
C PHE A 337 30.60 29.75 -11.27
N GLU A 338 30.10 30.96 -11.53
CA GLU A 338 29.20 31.66 -10.64
C GLU A 338 27.77 31.07 -10.72
N PRO A 339 27.21 30.52 -9.63
CA PRO A 339 25.88 29.91 -9.67
C PRO A 339 24.77 30.95 -9.79
N ALA A 340 23.77 30.69 -10.64
CA ALA A 340 22.65 31.60 -10.89
C ALA A 340 21.78 31.93 -9.65
N ASN A 341 21.90 31.13 -8.58
CA ASN A 341 21.17 31.31 -7.32
C ASN A 341 22.10 31.06 -6.14
N ARG A 342 22.60 32.15 -5.56
CA ARG A 342 23.20 32.11 -4.23
C ARG A 342 22.13 31.97 -3.14
N PRO A 343 22.47 31.38 -2.00
CA PRO A 343 21.58 31.33 -0.85
C PRO A 343 21.32 32.74 -0.28
N ILE A 344 20.20 33.37 -0.65
CA ILE A 344 19.87 34.74 -0.23
C ILE A 344 19.16 34.75 1.15
N LEU A 345 18.36 33.73 1.47
CA LEU A 345 17.68 33.54 2.76
C LEU A 345 17.54 32.06 3.10
N ASP A 346 17.72 31.72 4.39
CA ASP A 346 17.38 30.44 5.04
C ASP A 346 17.70 29.16 4.25
N SER A 347 18.81 29.19 3.51
CA SER A 347 19.34 28.02 2.78
C SER A 347 20.01 26.99 3.70
N GLN A 348 20.04 27.27 5.01
CA GLN A 348 20.68 26.43 6.01
C GLN A 348 20.11 25.00 5.97
N TYR A 349 18.82 24.84 5.65
CA TYR A 349 18.20 23.52 5.42
C TYR A 349 18.88 22.71 4.30
N TYR A 350 19.34 23.37 3.23
CA TYR A 350 20.00 22.71 2.10
C TYR A 350 21.47 22.42 2.36
N ILE A 351 22.10 23.14 3.30
CA ILE A 351 23.51 22.97 3.68
C ILE A 351 23.67 21.94 4.82
N GLN A 352 22.65 21.76 5.66
CA GLN A 352 22.73 20.77 6.74
C GLN A 352 22.85 19.34 6.18
N ALA A 353 23.75 18.57 6.78
CA ALA A 353 23.84 17.13 6.58
C ALA A 353 22.55 16.46 7.08
N LYS A 354 22.05 15.49 6.31
CA LYS A 354 20.79 14.78 6.61
C LYS A 354 21.08 13.34 6.99
N ASP A 355 20.35 12.87 8.00
CA ASP A 355 20.48 11.50 8.48
C ASP A 355 19.85 10.49 7.54
N ASN A 356 20.55 9.38 7.31
CA ASN A 356 20.00 8.19 6.66
C ASN A 356 19.15 7.39 7.66
N ALA A 357 18.04 7.99 8.11
CA ALA A 357 17.10 7.37 9.04
C ALA A 357 15.65 7.74 8.68
N CYS A 358 14.72 6.91 9.13
CA CYS A 358 13.31 7.19 9.00
C CYS A 358 12.92 8.37 9.89
N VAL A 359 12.36 9.43 9.30
CA VAL A 359 11.96 10.64 10.05
C VAL A 359 10.86 10.37 11.09
N VAL A 360 10.12 9.28 10.95
CA VAL A 360 9.03 8.92 11.87
C VAL A 360 9.53 8.12 13.07
N CYS A 361 10.14 6.96 12.81
CA CYS A 361 10.51 6.00 13.86
C CYS A 361 12.01 5.88 14.12
N GLY A 362 12.86 6.55 13.35
CA GLY A 362 14.32 6.51 13.51
C GLY A 362 15.01 5.27 12.94
N SER A 363 14.26 4.32 12.37
CA SER A 363 14.83 3.13 11.75
C SER A 363 15.82 3.50 10.64
N LYS A 364 17.00 2.86 10.63
CA LYS A 364 18.03 3.03 9.58
C LYS A 364 17.90 1.99 8.46
N GLU A 365 16.95 1.07 8.59
CA GLU A 365 16.78 -0.04 7.66
C GLU A 365 15.67 0.24 6.66
N SER A 366 15.87 -0.24 5.42
CA SER A 366 14.84 -0.28 4.39
C SER A 366 14.17 1.07 4.10
N LEU A 367 15.00 2.09 3.88
CA LEU A 367 14.56 3.46 3.66
C LEU A 367 14.06 3.71 2.24
N LEU A 368 13.05 4.55 2.14
CA LEU A 368 12.39 5.01 0.92
C LEU A 368 12.23 6.53 0.95
N ARG A 369 12.32 7.16 -0.22
CA ARG A 369 12.02 8.59 -0.39
C ARG A 369 10.51 8.80 -0.50
N LYS A 370 9.92 9.44 0.51
CA LYS A 370 8.53 9.92 0.51
C LYS A 370 8.49 11.35 0.00
N ASN A 371 7.56 11.64 -0.91
CA ASN A 371 7.25 13.02 -1.29
C ASN A 371 6.08 13.44 -0.39
N VAL A 372 6.28 14.42 0.50
CA VAL A 372 5.27 14.93 1.42
C VAL A 372 4.11 15.51 0.62
N VAL A 373 4.41 16.42 -0.31
CA VAL A 373 3.48 16.83 -1.36
C VAL A 373 3.56 15.82 -2.51
N PRO A 374 2.48 15.08 -2.84
CA PRO A 374 2.54 14.05 -3.87
C PRO A 374 2.90 14.59 -5.26
N ARG A 375 3.71 13.83 -6.00
CA ARG A 375 4.15 14.17 -7.37
C ARG A 375 2.99 14.36 -8.35
N GLU A 376 1.85 13.71 -8.10
CA GLU A 376 0.68 13.83 -8.97
C GLU A 376 0.10 15.24 -9.01
N TYR A 377 0.31 16.03 -7.95
CA TYR A 377 -0.07 17.43 -7.86
C TYR A 377 1.10 18.34 -8.23
N ARG A 378 2.29 18.10 -7.66
CA ARG A 378 3.50 18.93 -7.87
C ARG A 378 3.82 19.17 -9.36
N ARG A 379 3.59 18.17 -10.21
CA ARG A 379 3.82 18.29 -11.67
C ARG A 379 2.99 19.38 -12.34
N ASN A 380 1.85 19.76 -11.77
CA ASN A 380 0.95 20.78 -12.31
C ASN A 380 1.20 22.18 -11.72
N PHE A 381 2.19 22.33 -10.82
CA PHE A 381 2.51 23.64 -10.25
C PHE A 381 3.22 24.54 -11.29
N PRO A 382 3.29 25.86 -11.07
CA PRO A 382 4.19 26.74 -11.81
C PRO A 382 5.66 26.37 -11.61
N ASP A 383 6.51 26.62 -12.61
CA ASP A 383 7.92 26.19 -12.57
C ASP A 383 8.73 26.84 -11.46
N VAL A 384 8.41 28.09 -11.10
CA VAL A 384 9.01 28.79 -9.96
C VAL A 384 8.88 28.01 -8.63
N MET A 385 7.82 27.21 -8.49
CA MET A 385 7.58 26.34 -7.33
C MET A 385 8.13 24.91 -7.53
N LYS A 386 8.58 24.50 -8.72
CA LYS A 386 9.12 23.14 -8.95
C LYS A 386 10.61 23.02 -8.59
N HIS A 387 11.30 24.12 -8.32
CA HIS A 387 12.68 24.10 -7.86
C HIS A 387 12.78 23.79 -6.36
N HIS A 388 13.92 23.26 -5.92
CA HIS A 388 14.23 22.98 -4.50
C HIS A 388 13.27 22.03 -3.75
N ILE A 389 12.69 21.05 -4.44
CA ILE A 389 11.77 20.03 -3.90
C ILE A 389 12.35 19.10 -2.83
N SER A 390 13.65 19.18 -2.51
CA SER A 390 14.27 18.32 -1.49
C SER A 390 13.75 18.60 -0.08
N HIS A 391 13.09 19.73 0.15
CA HIS A 391 12.36 19.99 1.40
C HIS A 391 11.19 19.02 1.60
N ASP A 392 10.44 18.75 0.53
CA ASP A 392 9.29 17.84 0.56
C ASP A 392 9.69 16.37 0.34
N ILE A 393 10.98 16.05 0.31
CA ILE A 393 11.47 14.68 0.12
C ILE A 393 12.15 14.18 1.41
N LEU A 394 11.45 13.30 2.12
CA LEU A 394 11.89 12.75 3.41
C LEU A 394 12.18 11.25 3.30
N LEU A 395 13.03 10.73 4.18
CA LEU A 395 13.30 9.30 4.28
C LEU A 395 12.36 8.63 5.28
N MET A 396 11.77 7.51 4.88
CA MET A 396 10.90 6.70 5.71
C MET A 396 11.22 5.21 5.53
N CYS A 397 11.14 4.41 6.59
CA CYS A 397 11.16 2.96 6.44
C CYS A 397 9.89 2.49 5.70
N VAL A 398 9.92 1.28 5.15
CA VAL A 398 8.78 0.70 4.40
C VAL A 398 7.46 0.79 5.18
N GLN A 399 7.48 0.47 6.48
CA GLN A 399 6.28 0.49 7.32
C GLN A 399 5.69 1.89 7.46
N CYS A 400 6.51 2.88 7.86
CA CYS A 400 6.04 4.25 8.02
C CYS A 400 5.62 4.86 6.67
N HIS A 401 6.32 4.55 5.58
CA HIS A 401 5.94 4.98 4.24
C HIS A 401 4.56 4.42 3.84
N GLN A 402 4.24 3.17 4.19
CA GLN A 402 2.94 2.60 3.89
C GLN A 402 1.82 3.23 4.73
N LEU A 403 2.06 3.48 6.03
CA LEU A 403 1.13 4.19 6.90
C LEU A 403 0.86 5.61 6.42
N SER A 404 1.90 6.32 5.98
CA SER A 404 1.74 7.64 5.38
C SER A 404 0.94 7.56 4.08
N ASN A 405 1.17 6.58 3.21
CA ASN A 405 0.35 6.44 2.00
C ASN A 405 -1.14 6.16 2.32
N LEU A 406 -1.43 5.44 3.40
CA LEU A 406 -2.82 5.22 3.84
C LEU A 406 -3.46 6.53 4.30
N SER A 407 -2.75 7.30 5.12
CA SER A 407 -3.21 8.60 5.60
C SER A 407 -3.36 9.60 4.45
N ASP A 408 -2.41 9.62 3.51
CA ASP A 408 -2.48 10.44 2.30
C ASP A 408 -3.76 10.13 1.50
N LEU A 409 -4.19 8.86 1.42
CA LEU A 409 -5.43 8.51 0.70
C LEU A 409 -6.64 9.23 1.30
N ASP A 410 -6.70 9.39 2.62
CA ASP A 410 -7.79 10.10 3.29
C ASP A 410 -7.84 11.56 2.86
N LEU A 411 -6.69 12.25 2.85
CA LEU A 411 -6.61 13.62 2.36
C LEU A 411 -6.95 13.71 0.88
N ARG A 412 -6.54 12.74 0.06
CA ARG A 412 -6.91 12.70 -1.36
C ARG A 412 -8.42 12.58 -1.57
N TYR A 413 -9.13 11.80 -0.74
CA TYR A 413 -10.59 11.72 -0.79
C TYR A 413 -11.26 13.03 -0.37
N VAL A 414 -10.73 13.69 0.65
CA VAL A 414 -11.20 15.03 1.06
C VAL A 414 -11.03 16.02 -0.10
N LEU A 415 -9.84 16.06 -0.72
CA LEU A 415 -9.57 16.92 -1.88
C LEU A 415 -10.44 16.57 -3.10
N ALA A 416 -10.73 15.28 -3.31
CA ALA A 416 -11.61 14.85 -4.39
C ALA A 416 -13.04 15.40 -4.21
N ALA A 417 -13.56 15.41 -2.99
CA ALA A 417 -14.87 15.97 -2.68
C ALA A 417 -14.88 17.51 -2.69
N GLU A 418 -13.85 18.14 -2.12
CA GLU A 418 -13.71 19.59 -2.02
C GLU A 418 -13.54 20.26 -3.39
N CYS A 419 -12.77 19.65 -4.29
CA CYS A 419 -12.43 20.22 -5.59
C CYS A 419 -13.25 19.68 -6.76
N ASP A 420 -14.32 18.90 -6.50
CA ASP A 420 -15.08 18.15 -7.53
C ASP A 420 -14.16 17.39 -8.52
N ALA A 421 -13.19 16.69 -7.94
CA ALA A 421 -12.13 15.99 -8.64
C ALA A 421 -12.20 14.48 -8.34
N PRO A 422 -13.19 13.74 -8.88
CA PRO A 422 -13.32 12.31 -8.62
C PRO A 422 -12.10 11.54 -9.13
N PHE A 423 -11.76 10.45 -8.45
CA PHE A 423 -10.76 9.50 -8.94
C PHE A 423 -11.25 8.82 -10.23
N GLU A 424 -10.32 8.35 -11.06
CA GLU A 424 -10.64 7.59 -12.27
C GLU A 424 -11.59 6.42 -11.93
N SER A 425 -12.81 6.49 -12.47
CA SER A 425 -13.85 5.47 -12.36
C SER A 425 -14.24 5.00 -13.77
N HIS A 426 -15.06 3.94 -13.88
CA HIS A 426 -15.53 3.43 -15.17
C HIS A 426 -16.19 4.51 -16.06
N ASP A 427 -16.75 5.56 -15.45
CA ASP A 427 -17.45 6.65 -16.14
C ASP A 427 -16.50 7.81 -16.52
N VAL A 428 -15.31 7.90 -15.89
CA VAL A 428 -14.28 8.94 -16.11
C VAL A 428 -12.90 8.30 -16.28
N THR A 429 -12.69 7.59 -17.39
CA THR A 429 -11.40 6.94 -17.71
C THR A 429 -10.69 7.66 -18.87
N LYS A 430 -9.36 7.85 -18.78
CA LYS A 430 -8.54 8.47 -19.85
C LYS A 430 -8.74 7.81 -21.22
N CYS A 431 -8.83 6.48 -21.23
CA CYS A 431 -9.18 5.74 -22.43
C CYS A 431 -9.94 4.46 -22.09
N ARG A 432 -10.97 4.17 -22.89
CA ARG A 432 -11.70 2.90 -22.85
C ARG A 432 -11.23 2.03 -24.00
N GLU A 433 -11.25 0.72 -23.80
CA GLU A 433 -10.99 -0.24 -24.87
C GLU A 433 -12.29 -0.49 -25.63
N ASP A 434 -12.28 -0.31 -26.95
CA ASP A 434 -13.42 -0.63 -27.79
C ASP A 434 -13.55 -2.16 -27.94
N PRO A 435 -14.67 -2.75 -27.51
CA PRO A 435 -14.84 -4.20 -27.53
C PRO A 435 -14.92 -4.78 -28.95
N VAL A 436 -15.35 -3.98 -29.93
CA VAL A 436 -15.40 -4.37 -31.34
C VAL A 436 -13.99 -4.36 -31.92
N LEU A 437 -13.27 -3.24 -31.83
CA LEU A 437 -11.90 -3.14 -32.34
C LEU A 437 -10.96 -4.16 -31.69
N ARG A 438 -11.17 -4.47 -30.40
CA ARG A 438 -10.43 -5.53 -29.72
C ARG A 438 -10.66 -6.91 -30.32
N ARG A 439 -11.89 -7.23 -30.72
CA ARG A 439 -12.22 -8.50 -31.40
C ARG A 439 -11.57 -8.55 -32.78
N ILE A 440 -11.62 -7.45 -33.54
CA ILE A 440 -10.94 -7.30 -34.84
C ILE A 440 -9.43 -7.52 -34.68
N LYS A 441 -8.81 -6.85 -33.71
CA LYS A 441 -7.39 -7.03 -33.40
C LYS A 441 -7.02 -8.45 -33.02
N SER A 442 -7.88 -9.09 -32.23
CA SER A 442 -7.68 -10.49 -31.86
C SER A 442 -7.83 -11.43 -33.06
N ALA A 443 -8.74 -11.13 -34.00
CA ALA A 443 -8.93 -11.90 -35.22
C ALA A 443 -7.72 -11.77 -36.16
N GLY A 444 -7.26 -10.54 -36.42
CA GLY A 444 -6.04 -10.27 -37.19
C GLY A 444 -4.83 -10.98 -36.62
N ARG A 445 -4.59 -10.90 -35.30
CA ARG A 445 -3.47 -11.61 -34.64
C ARG A 445 -3.57 -13.12 -34.72
N ALA A 446 -4.78 -13.68 -34.63
CA ALA A 446 -5.00 -15.12 -34.70
C ALA A 446 -4.73 -15.66 -36.11
N LEU A 447 -5.19 -14.95 -37.14
CA LEU A 447 -4.90 -15.27 -38.54
C LEU A 447 -3.41 -15.09 -38.84
N LEU A 448 -2.79 -13.99 -38.43
CA LEU A 448 -1.38 -13.71 -38.70
C LEU A 448 -0.42 -14.76 -38.09
N ARG A 449 -0.66 -15.19 -36.85
CA ARG A 449 0.29 -16.02 -36.09
C ARG A 449 -0.03 -17.51 -36.13
N SER A 450 -1.25 -17.91 -36.48
CA SER A 450 -1.73 -19.27 -36.23
C SER A 450 -2.70 -19.80 -37.28
N LYS A 451 -2.85 -19.17 -38.45
CA LYS A 451 -3.77 -19.64 -39.52
C LYS A 451 -3.66 -21.14 -39.81
N GLY A 452 -2.44 -21.66 -39.98
CA GLY A 452 -2.21 -23.08 -40.27
C GLY A 452 -2.46 -24.07 -39.12
N LYS A 453 -2.74 -23.58 -37.90
CA LYS A 453 -3.01 -24.41 -36.70
C LYS A 453 -4.47 -24.31 -36.24
N LEU A 454 -5.27 -23.47 -36.88
CA LEU A 454 -6.66 -23.23 -36.50
C LEU A 454 -7.59 -24.15 -37.31
N PRO A 455 -8.70 -24.63 -36.71
CA PRO A 455 -9.74 -25.34 -37.46
C PRO A 455 -10.30 -24.47 -38.61
N ALA A 456 -10.61 -25.09 -39.76
CA ALA A 456 -11.07 -24.39 -40.96
C ALA A 456 -12.28 -23.47 -40.70
N ASP A 457 -13.28 -23.96 -39.96
CA ASP A 457 -14.47 -23.19 -39.57
C ASP A 457 -14.12 -21.94 -38.76
N ARG A 458 -13.08 -22.03 -37.91
CA ARG A 458 -12.62 -20.91 -37.10
C ARG A 458 -11.88 -19.89 -37.95
N VAL A 459 -11.09 -20.33 -38.94
CA VAL A 459 -10.43 -19.43 -39.90
C VAL A 459 -11.48 -18.66 -40.70
N MET A 460 -12.48 -19.35 -41.25
CA MET A 460 -13.59 -18.71 -41.98
C MET A 460 -14.34 -17.67 -41.14
N THR A 461 -14.61 -17.99 -39.87
CA THR A 461 -15.28 -17.06 -38.94
C THR A 461 -14.45 -15.78 -38.70
N LEU A 462 -13.14 -15.94 -38.54
CA LEU A 462 -12.24 -14.81 -38.28
C LEU A 462 -12.01 -13.96 -39.54
N GLU A 463 -11.94 -14.60 -40.71
CA GLU A 463 -11.87 -13.92 -42.00
C GLU A 463 -13.17 -13.14 -42.28
N GLN A 464 -14.33 -13.75 -42.06
CA GLN A 464 -15.61 -13.03 -42.22
C GLN A 464 -15.68 -11.80 -41.30
N MET A 465 -15.23 -11.92 -40.05
CA MET A 465 -15.19 -10.81 -39.10
C MET A 465 -14.31 -9.63 -39.56
N LEU A 466 -13.19 -9.90 -40.25
CA LEU A 466 -12.37 -8.82 -40.82
C LEU A 466 -13.00 -8.24 -42.09
N LYS A 467 -13.60 -9.08 -42.95
CA LYS A 467 -14.35 -8.63 -44.14
C LYS A 467 -15.49 -7.68 -43.77
N ASP A 468 -16.26 -8.02 -42.75
CA ASP A 468 -17.37 -7.21 -42.24
C ASP A 468 -16.86 -5.87 -41.67
N HIS A 469 -15.67 -5.84 -41.06
CA HIS A 469 -15.10 -4.63 -40.47
C HIS A 469 -14.54 -3.66 -41.53
N TYR A 470 -13.82 -4.18 -42.52
CA TYR A 470 -13.25 -3.38 -43.60
C TYR A 470 -14.22 -3.16 -44.76
N ASN A 471 -15.40 -3.80 -44.72
CA ASN A 471 -16.42 -3.79 -45.76
C ASN A 471 -15.86 -4.23 -47.13
N ARG A 472 -15.17 -5.38 -47.16
CA ARG A 472 -14.52 -5.95 -48.37
C ARG A 472 -14.93 -7.40 -48.62
N ASP A 473 -15.07 -7.76 -49.89
CA ASP A 473 -15.44 -9.12 -50.32
C ASP A 473 -14.28 -10.13 -50.21
N SER A 474 -13.04 -9.64 -50.31
CA SER A 474 -11.79 -10.40 -50.17
C SER A 474 -10.83 -9.73 -49.18
N LEU A 475 -10.01 -10.54 -48.51
CA LEU A 475 -8.99 -10.08 -47.56
C LEU A 475 -7.61 -10.22 -48.16
N THR A 476 -6.79 -9.18 -48.05
CA THR A 476 -5.36 -9.23 -48.35
C THR A 476 -4.54 -9.56 -47.10
N GLU A 477 -3.26 -9.90 -47.28
CA GLU A 477 -2.35 -10.07 -46.14
C GLU A 477 -2.11 -8.75 -45.38
N GLU A 478 -2.20 -7.61 -46.10
CA GLU A 478 -2.10 -6.27 -45.53
C GLU A 478 -3.27 -5.97 -44.58
N ASP A 479 -4.50 -6.37 -44.93
CA ASP A 479 -5.68 -6.18 -44.08
C ASP A 479 -5.58 -6.97 -42.76
N VAL A 480 -4.94 -8.14 -42.80
CA VAL A 480 -4.70 -8.97 -41.60
C VAL A 480 -3.63 -8.35 -40.70
N LEU A 481 -2.59 -7.74 -41.29
CA LEU A 481 -1.55 -7.00 -40.58
C LEU A 481 -2.11 -5.72 -39.95
N GLU A 482 -2.90 -4.96 -40.69
CA GLU A 482 -3.58 -3.75 -40.22
C GLU A 482 -4.49 -4.06 -39.04
N ALA A 483 -5.32 -5.11 -39.15
CA ALA A 483 -6.15 -5.58 -38.06
C ALA A 483 -5.30 -5.98 -36.83
N ALA A 484 -4.18 -6.69 -37.04
CA ALA A 484 -3.34 -7.17 -35.93
C ALA A 484 -2.70 -6.05 -35.11
N GLU A 485 -2.49 -4.87 -35.71
CA GLU A 485 -1.87 -3.70 -35.08
C GLU A 485 -2.84 -2.59 -34.68
N LEU A 486 -4.09 -2.60 -35.16
CA LEU A 486 -5.18 -1.67 -34.87
C LEU A 486 -5.18 -1.08 -33.43
N ASP A 487 -5.24 0.25 -33.27
CA ASP A 487 -5.45 0.82 -31.93
C ASP A 487 -6.88 0.55 -31.46
N THR A 488 -6.99 -0.01 -30.26
CA THR A 488 -8.27 -0.42 -29.67
C THR A 488 -8.72 0.54 -28.59
N LYS A 489 -7.94 1.60 -28.32
CA LYS A 489 -8.22 2.57 -27.28
C LYS A 489 -8.95 3.77 -27.86
N ILE A 490 -10.11 4.07 -27.29
CA ILE A 490 -10.82 5.34 -27.50
C ILE A 490 -10.41 6.27 -26.37
N TYR A 491 -9.77 7.39 -26.70
CA TYR A 491 -9.35 8.41 -25.75
C TYR A 491 -10.48 9.40 -25.50
N ASN A 492 -10.71 9.73 -24.23
CA ASN A 492 -11.67 10.77 -23.88
C ASN A 492 -10.96 12.13 -23.91
N ALA A 493 -11.29 12.98 -24.87
CA ALA A 493 -10.70 14.32 -25.02
C ALA A 493 -11.01 15.24 -23.83
N ASN A 494 -12.13 15.01 -23.13
CA ASN A 494 -12.57 15.81 -21.98
C ASN A 494 -12.02 15.27 -20.64
N PHE A 495 -11.11 14.29 -20.67
CA PHE A 495 -10.56 13.72 -19.45
C PHE A 495 -9.53 14.66 -18.82
N VAL A 496 -9.84 15.18 -17.63
CA VAL A 496 -8.90 15.93 -16.80
C VAL A 496 -8.48 15.06 -15.61
N PRO A 497 -7.18 14.79 -15.42
CA PRO A 497 -6.69 14.01 -14.28
C PRO A 497 -7.04 14.66 -12.94
N HIS A 498 -7.34 13.84 -11.92
CA HIS A 498 -7.61 14.30 -10.54
C HIS A 498 -6.58 15.34 -10.05
N GLY A 499 -5.29 15.02 -10.16
CA GLY A 499 -4.23 15.91 -9.67
C GLY A 499 -4.15 17.25 -10.40
N GLN A 500 -4.65 17.33 -11.63
CA GLN A 500 -4.74 18.60 -12.37
C GLN A 500 -5.94 19.41 -11.89
N LYS A 501 -7.13 18.79 -11.83
CA LYS A 501 -8.34 19.44 -11.30
C LYS A 501 -8.15 20.05 -9.91
N VAL A 502 -7.51 19.32 -9.00
CA VAL A 502 -7.24 19.81 -7.63
C VAL A 502 -6.33 21.03 -7.65
N VAL A 503 -5.25 20.99 -8.44
CA VAL A 503 -4.31 22.13 -8.53
C VAL A 503 -4.99 23.33 -9.17
N ASP A 504 -5.77 23.14 -10.23
CA ASP A 504 -6.53 24.21 -10.90
C ASP A 504 -7.58 24.83 -9.97
N TYR A 505 -8.17 24.04 -9.07
CA TYR A 505 -9.08 24.55 -8.04
C TYR A 505 -8.35 25.47 -7.06
N TYR A 506 -7.20 25.05 -6.51
CA TYR A 506 -6.43 25.84 -5.55
C TYR A 506 -5.80 27.09 -6.17
N LYS A 507 -5.42 27.03 -7.45
CA LYS A 507 -5.02 28.21 -8.23
C LYS A 507 -6.11 29.30 -8.26
N LYS A 508 -7.39 28.89 -8.22
CA LYS A 508 -8.53 29.83 -8.22
C LYS A 508 -9.02 30.17 -6.81
N ASN A 509 -8.75 29.30 -5.83
CA ASN A 509 -9.31 29.38 -4.49
C ASN A 509 -8.22 29.14 -3.44
N GLY A 510 -7.65 30.23 -2.90
CA GLY A 510 -6.72 30.19 -1.75
C GLY A 510 -5.24 29.98 -2.07
N GLY A 511 -4.89 29.73 -3.34
CA GLY A 511 -3.52 29.68 -3.83
C GLY A 511 -2.77 28.38 -3.50
N LEU A 512 -1.73 28.08 -4.29
CA LEU A 512 -0.94 26.85 -4.14
C LEU A 512 -0.10 26.76 -2.86
N ILE A 513 0.27 27.88 -2.25
CA ILE A 513 0.94 27.91 -0.95
C ILE A 513 0.06 27.26 0.15
N SER A 514 -1.24 27.57 0.15
CA SER A 514 -2.18 26.97 1.12
C SER A 514 -2.30 25.45 0.90
N PHE A 515 -2.24 25.00 -0.35
CA PHE A 515 -2.26 23.58 -0.70
C PHE A 515 -0.99 22.84 -0.26
N GLU A 516 0.20 23.43 -0.44
CA GLU A 516 1.45 22.87 0.10
C GLU A 516 1.41 22.75 1.62
N THR A 517 0.99 23.82 2.29
CA THR A 517 0.83 23.90 3.75
C THR A 517 -0.08 22.78 4.25
N LYS A 518 -1.23 22.57 3.59
CA LYS A 518 -2.19 21.50 3.93
C LYS A 518 -1.56 20.11 3.88
N TRP A 519 -0.76 19.80 2.85
CA TRP A 519 -0.06 18.51 2.73
C TRP A 519 1.05 18.34 3.77
N ARG A 520 1.85 19.39 4.00
CA ARG A 520 2.92 19.39 5.01
C ARG A 520 2.36 19.21 6.42
N GLN A 521 1.28 19.92 6.74
CA GLN A 521 0.58 19.81 8.02
C GLN A 521 -0.05 18.44 8.20
N HIS A 522 -0.73 17.91 7.19
CA HIS A 522 -1.29 16.56 7.21
C HIS A 522 -0.23 15.50 7.54
N PHE A 523 0.96 15.61 6.96
CA PHE A 523 2.07 14.70 7.27
C PHE A 523 2.49 14.77 8.75
N LEU A 524 2.62 15.97 9.31
CA LEU A 524 2.96 16.14 10.73
C LEU A 524 1.89 15.56 11.67
N GLU A 525 0.61 15.83 11.38
CA GLU A 525 -0.51 15.40 12.23
C GLU A 525 -0.71 13.89 12.21
N THR A 526 -0.61 13.27 11.03
CA THR A 526 -0.88 11.84 10.85
C THR A 526 0.32 10.98 11.22
N MET A 527 1.53 11.42 10.87
CA MET A 527 2.74 10.61 11.09
C MET A 527 3.48 10.93 12.39
N LYS A 528 3.26 12.10 12.99
CA LYS A 528 3.90 12.55 14.25
C LYS A 528 5.40 12.24 14.30
N PRO A 529 6.18 12.74 13.33
CA PRO A 529 7.55 12.31 13.14
C PRO A 529 8.47 12.76 14.29
N LYS A 530 9.34 11.86 14.77
CA LYS A 530 10.24 12.10 15.92
C LYS A 530 11.65 12.51 15.54
N TYR A 531 12.03 12.29 14.28
CA TYR A 531 13.39 12.46 13.76
C TYR A 531 13.36 13.35 12.51
N MET A 532 12.57 14.43 12.54
CA MET A 532 12.54 15.40 11.45
C MET A 532 13.85 16.19 11.38
N PRO A 533 14.32 16.58 10.19
CA PRO A 533 15.42 17.53 10.07
C PRO A 533 15.09 18.83 10.82
N ALA A 534 16.05 19.38 11.56
CA ALA A 534 15.83 20.48 12.51
C ALA A 534 15.21 21.73 11.87
N LEU A 535 15.58 22.03 10.63
CA LEU A 535 15.11 23.19 9.87
C LEU A 535 13.94 22.87 8.93
N TRP A 536 13.30 21.70 9.06
CA TRP A 536 12.12 21.40 8.27
C TRP A 536 10.90 22.15 8.80
N SER A 537 10.24 22.94 7.96
CA SER A 537 9.06 23.73 8.34
C SER A 537 7.92 23.57 7.34
N VAL A 538 6.70 23.82 7.81
CA VAL A 538 5.49 23.83 6.97
C VAL A 538 5.54 24.99 5.99
N ASP A 539 6.03 26.15 6.44
CA ASP A 539 6.03 27.39 5.66
C ASP A 539 7.30 27.63 4.82
N HIS A 540 8.09 26.57 4.63
CA HIS A 540 9.36 26.66 3.92
C HIS A 540 9.20 27.19 2.50
N HIS A 541 10.12 28.06 2.09
CA HIS A 541 10.19 28.70 0.77
C HIS A 541 9.08 29.71 0.46
N HIS A 542 8.08 29.95 1.32
CA HIS A 542 7.01 30.92 1.06
C HIS A 542 7.56 32.35 0.96
N GLU A 543 8.43 32.77 1.88
CA GLU A 543 9.08 34.10 1.87
C GLU A 543 10.05 34.26 0.69
N LEU A 544 10.83 33.22 0.38
CA LEU A 544 11.75 33.22 -0.77
C LEU A 544 11.01 33.34 -2.11
N LEU A 545 9.82 32.73 -2.21
CA LEU A 545 9.00 32.82 -3.41
C LEU A 545 8.52 34.25 -3.63
N ALA A 546 8.13 34.96 -2.56
CA ALA A 546 7.74 36.37 -2.62
C ALA A 546 8.90 37.26 -3.15
N ILE A 547 10.13 37.03 -2.68
CA ILE A 547 11.32 37.75 -3.15
C ILE A 547 11.63 37.42 -4.62
N LYS A 548 11.50 36.15 -5.05
CA LYS A 548 11.73 35.76 -6.45
C LYS A 548 10.75 36.44 -7.39
N VAL A 549 9.47 36.50 -7.00
CA VAL A 549 8.45 37.18 -7.81
C VAL A 549 8.73 38.69 -7.86
N ALA A 550 9.11 39.32 -6.74
CA ALA A 550 9.51 40.73 -6.72
C ALA A 550 10.70 41.04 -7.63
N LYS A 551 11.65 40.11 -7.77
CA LYS A 551 12.80 40.20 -8.70
C LYS A 551 12.44 40.00 -10.18
N GLY A 552 11.16 39.92 -10.53
CA GLY A 552 10.69 39.64 -11.89
C GLY A 552 10.97 38.20 -12.36
N ARG A 553 11.36 37.28 -11.46
CA ARG A 553 11.55 35.86 -11.78
C ARG A 553 10.23 35.13 -11.60
N GLY A 554 9.44 35.09 -12.67
CA GLY A 554 8.09 34.53 -12.68
C GLY A 554 7.05 35.40 -13.39
N LYS A 555 7.46 36.24 -14.36
CA LYS A 555 6.60 37.16 -15.12
C LYS A 555 5.35 36.49 -15.74
N ASP A 556 5.40 35.19 -16.01
CA ASP A 556 4.29 34.43 -16.57
C ASP A 556 3.36 33.78 -15.52
N THR A 557 3.64 33.92 -14.23
CA THR A 557 2.86 33.29 -13.16
C THR A 557 2.00 34.31 -12.42
N ASN A 558 0.68 34.10 -12.45
CA ASN A 558 -0.27 34.94 -11.73
C ASN A 558 -0.08 34.79 -10.19
N LEU A 559 0.16 35.91 -9.51
CA LEU A 559 0.36 35.99 -8.06
C LEU A 559 -0.79 35.39 -7.25
N ASP A 560 -2.02 35.56 -7.74
CA ASP A 560 -3.23 35.00 -7.11
C ASP A 560 -3.25 33.48 -7.18
N GLU A 561 -2.70 32.87 -8.25
CA GLU A 561 -2.61 31.42 -8.38
C GLU A 561 -1.67 30.80 -7.36
N ILE A 562 -0.59 31.50 -7.01
CA ILE A 562 0.36 31.06 -5.99
C ILE A 562 -0.23 31.29 -4.59
N GLY A 563 -1.04 32.34 -4.42
CA GLY A 563 -1.53 32.81 -3.12
C GLY A 563 -0.56 33.77 -2.42
N ILE A 564 0.24 34.51 -3.19
CA ILE A 564 1.11 35.58 -2.68
C ILE A 564 0.42 36.91 -2.93
N THR A 565 0.16 37.67 -1.88
CA THR A 565 -0.38 39.03 -1.99
C THR A 565 0.76 40.06 -2.10
N GLU A 566 0.49 41.22 -2.69
CA GLU A 566 1.44 42.34 -2.70
C GLU A 566 1.83 42.78 -1.28
N GLU A 567 0.92 42.66 -0.31
CA GLU A 567 1.21 42.94 1.10
C GLU A 567 2.23 41.93 1.67
N THR A 568 2.10 40.65 1.33
CA THR A 568 3.07 39.61 1.71
C THR A 568 4.45 39.90 1.12
N ILE A 569 4.52 40.35 -0.14
CA ILE A 569 5.77 40.74 -0.79
C ILE A 569 6.41 41.92 -0.05
N ARG A 570 5.63 42.98 0.20
CA ARG A 570 6.12 44.19 0.89
C ARG A 570 6.65 43.88 2.29
N LYS A 571 5.90 43.13 3.10
CA LYS A 571 6.33 42.69 4.44
C LYS A 571 7.59 41.83 4.39
N THR A 572 7.71 40.97 3.39
CA THR A 572 8.89 40.12 3.23
C THR A 572 10.11 40.97 2.85
N LEU A 573 9.97 41.91 1.92
CA LEU A 573 11.05 42.81 1.50
C LEU A 573 11.48 43.78 2.61
N GLU A 574 10.55 44.24 3.44
CA GLU A 574 10.83 44.98 4.69
C GLU A 574 11.68 44.16 5.66
N LYS A 575 11.33 42.90 5.88
CA LYS A 575 12.04 41.99 6.78
C LYS A 575 13.49 41.73 6.34
N VAL A 576 13.78 41.82 5.03
CA VAL A 576 15.10 41.50 4.46
C VAL A 576 15.86 42.73 3.99
N ASP A 577 15.39 43.93 4.33
CA ASP A 577 15.99 45.22 3.94
C ASP A 577 16.24 45.34 2.42
N ALA A 578 15.29 44.85 1.62
CA ALA A 578 15.40 44.79 0.16
C ALA A 578 14.27 45.55 -0.55
N GLN A 579 13.77 46.62 0.08
CA GLN A 579 12.66 47.44 -0.44
C GLN A 579 12.95 48.05 -1.82
N TRP A 580 14.22 48.33 -2.13
CA TRP A 580 14.68 48.84 -3.43
C TRP A 580 14.28 47.97 -4.63
N LEU A 581 13.90 46.69 -4.41
CA LEU A 581 13.38 45.80 -5.45
C LEU A 581 11.98 46.18 -5.94
N LEU A 582 11.22 46.99 -5.18
CA LEU A 582 9.90 47.49 -5.59
C LEU A 582 10.00 48.73 -6.49
N ASP A 583 11.12 49.45 -6.44
CA ASP A 583 11.31 50.77 -7.06
C ASP A 583 12.06 50.71 -8.41
N GLY A 584 12.43 49.52 -8.89
CA GLY A 584 13.25 49.33 -10.08
C GLY A 584 12.47 48.93 -11.33
N ASP A 585 12.19 49.89 -12.21
CA ASP A 585 11.99 49.64 -13.64
C ASP A 585 13.28 49.03 -14.20
N VAL A 586 13.32 47.71 -14.41
CA VAL A 586 14.48 47.03 -14.99
C VAL A 586 14.47 47.26 -16.50
N GLU A 587 15.33 48.18 -16.95
CA GLU A 587 15.76 48.28 -18.35
C GLU A 587 16.24 46.90 -18.84
N THR A 588 15.62 46.45 -19.92
CA THR A 588 15.91 45.21 -20.64
C THR A 588 17.28 45.27 -21.30
N SER A 589 18.23 44.46 -20.83
CA SER A 589 19.36 44.05 -21.67
C SER A 589 19.03 42.70 -22.30
N ASP A 590 18.75 42.72 -23.61
CA ASP A 590 18.60 41.54 -24.46
C ASP A 590 19.80 40.59 -24.31
N GLY A 591 19.56 39.43 -23.72
CA GLY A 591 20.43 38.26 -23.81
C GLY A 591 19.61 37.16 -24.44
N THR A 592 19.80 36.96 -25.75
CA THR A 592 19.21 35.89 -26.55
C THR A 592 19.36 34.53 -25.86
N ASP A 593 18.23 33.98 -25.41
CA ASP A 593 18.11 32.57 -25.03
C ASP A 593 18.23 31.73 -26.30
N SER A 594 19.40 31.15 -26.52
CA SER A 594 19.56 30.03 -27.44
C SER A 594 18.96 28.79 -26.79
N GLU A 595 17.80 28.39 -27.29
CA GLU A 595 17.25 27.05 -27.17
C GLU A 595 18.34 26.02 -27.53
N ASP A 596 18.72 25.16 -26.59
CA ASP A 596 19.30 23.87 -26.93
C ASP A 596 18.57 22.78 -26.15
N ALA A 597 18.03 21.88 -26.97
CA ALA A 597 17.20 20.75 -26.62
C ALA A 597 18.02 19.61 -25.99
N ASP A 598 17.32 18.79 -25.21
CA ASP A 598 17.22 17.33 -25.37
C ASP A 598 17.35 16.50 -24.08
N ASP A 599 16.30 15.70 -23.90
CA ASP A 599 16.16 14.32 -23.35
C ASP A 599 16.68 13.92 -21.95
#